data_AF-A0A3B9JH34-F1
#
_entry.id   AF-A0A3B9JH34-F1
#
_cell.length_a   1.000
_cell.length_b   1.000
_cell.length_c   1.000
_cell.angle_alpha   90.00
_cell.angle_beta   90.00
_cell.angle_gamma   90.00
#
_symmetry.space_group_name_H-M   'P 1'
#
loop_
_entity.id
_entity.type
_entity.pdbx_description
1 polymer ?
#
loop_
_entity_poly.entity_id
_entity_poly.type
_entity_poly.pdbx_seq_one_letter_code
_entity_poly.pdbx_strand_id
1 'polypeptide(L)'
;MFESQTSINEIETLINKILSVINSRVVVSKDDQIVEIHILANNQRSAKQIIRDVQSALVTKFNLKIDHKIISIAQVYEESENFITPRLMIKSVEYTSLDINGKAKVILEYEGHVFEGESEGLHSSSQAYRLVAQATLNAVEKFTQHNKRFVFEEIKVMPIANKNVVISGVTLIQNNSEKLLIGKCIVDNDINSAITKSILDAINRMIEVA
;
A
#
# COMPACT_ATOMS: atom_id res chain seq x y z
N MET A 1 -20.36 -40.25 -16.82
CA MET A 1 -19.09 -40.06 -17.55
C MET A 1 -18.51 -38.74 -17.08
N PHE A 2 -17.42 -38.78 -16.31
CA PHE A 2 -16.73 -37.57 -15.88
C PHE A 2 -15.68 -37.26 -16.95
N GLU A 3 -15.79 -36.09 -17.58
CA GLU A 3 -14.71 -35.56 -18.41
C GLU A 3 -13.58 -35.10 -17.47
N SER A 4 -12.56 -35.93 -17.33
CA SER A 4 -11.53 -35.85 -16.30
C SER A 4 -10.79 -34.51 -16.28
N GLN A 5 -10.61 -33.83 -17.42
CA GLN A 5 -9.87 -32.57 -17.48
C GLN A 5 -10.68 -31.34 -17.00
N THR A 6 -11.99 -31.30 -17.27
CA THR A 6 -12.85 -30.15 -16.95
C THR A 6 -13.05 -30.03 -15.43
N SER A 7 -13.18 -31.16 -14.73
CA SER A 7 -13.36 -31.19 -13.28
C SER A 7 -12.10 -30.77 -12.51
N ILE A 8 -10.91 -31.08 -13.02
CA ILE A 8 -9.63 -30.70 -12.38
C ILE A 8 -9.44 -29.18 -12.43
N ASN A 9 -9.68 -28.57 -13.60
CA ASN A 9 -9.57 -27.13 -13.76
C ASN A 9 -10.54 -26.37 -12.83
N GLU A 10 -11.74 -26.91 -12.60
CA GLU A 10 -12.71 -26.34 -11.66
C GLU A 10 -12.24 -26.41 -10.20
N ILE A 11 -11.55 -27.49 -9.82
CA ILE A 11 -10.95 -27.65 -8.50
C ILE A 11 -9.83 -26.63 -8.31
N GLU A 12 -8.89 -26.54 -9.25
CA GLU A 12 -7.79 -25.56 -9.22
C GLU A 12 -8.33 -24.12 -9.17
N THR A 13 -9.36 -23.82 -9.98
CA THR A 13 -10.04 -22.52 -9.99
C THR A 13 -10.70 -22.20 -8.65
N LEU A 14 -11.25 -23.21 -7.95
CA LEU A 14 -11.79 -23.00 -6.61
C LEU A 14 -10.68 -22.72 -5.60
N ILE A 15 -9.61 -23.52 -5.62
CA ILE A 15 -8.49 -23.38 -4.67
C ILE A 15 -7.82 -22.02 -4.85
N ASN A 16 -7.66 -21.53 -6.09
CA ASN A 16 -7.08 -20.22 -6.39
C ASN A 16 -7.92 -19.04 -5.89
N LYS A 17 -9.17 -19.25 -5.47
CA LYS A 17 -10.02 -18.22 -4.84
C LYS A 17 -9.84 -18.13 -3.33
N ILE A 18 -9.11 -19.07 -2.72
CA ILE A 18 -8.84 -19.05 -1.28
C ILE A 18 -7.82 -17.94 -0.99
N LEU A 19 -8.10 -17.15 0.04
CA LEU A 19 -7.23 -16.04 0.46
C LEU A 19 -5.79 -16.54 0.71
N SER A 20 -4.82 -15.80 0.19
CA SER A 20 -3.38 -16.09 0.21
C SER A 20 -2.89 -17.17 -0.77
N VAL A 21 -3.78 -17.84 -1.51
CA VAL A 21 -3.37 -18.75 -2.59
C VAL A 21 -3.12 -17.94 -3.85
N ILE A 22 -1.93 -18.09 -4.43
CA ILE A 22 -1.51 -17.45 -5.69
C ILE A 22 -1.88 -18.36 -6.85
N ASN A 23 -1.56 -19.65 -6.72
CA ASN A 23 -1.85 -20.64 -7.72
C ASN A 23 -1.90 -22.04 -7.11
N SER A 24 -2.52 -22.99 -7.82
CA SER A 24 -2.60 -24.38 -7.43
C SER A 24 -2.51 -25.30 -8.63
N ARG A 25 -2.05 -26.51 -8.38
CA ARG A 25 -2.02 -27.59 -9.36
C ARG A 25 -2.44 -28.90 -8.70
N VAL A 26 -3.38 -29.60 -9.32
CA VAL A 26 -3.85 -30.90 -8.88
C VAL A 26 -3.25 -31.96 -9.77
N VAL A 27 -2.61 -32.96 -9.16
CA VAL A 27 -2.04 -34.11 -9.85
C VAL A 27 -2.94 -35.31 -9.62
N VAL A 28 -3.32 -35.96 -10.72
CA VAL A 28 -4.13 -37.18 -10.71
C VAL A 28 -3.31 -38.39 -11.18
N SER A 29 -3.63 -39.56 -10.66
CA SER A 29 -3.11 -40.83 -11.12
C SER A 29 -3.74 -41.26 -12.45
N LYS A 30 -3.26 -42.38 -13.02
CA LYS A 30 -3.85 -43.00 -14.20
C LYS A 30 -5.29 -43.49 -13.98
N ASP A 31 -5.72 -43.63 -12.73
CA ASP A 31 -7.06 -44.06 -12.32
C ASP A 31 -7.95 -42.87 -11.90
N ASP A 32 -7.61 -41.65 -12.34
CA ASP A 32 -8.31 -40.39 -12.05
C ASP A 32 -8.44 -40.05 -10.55
N GLN A 33 -7.63 -40.67 -9.69
CA GLN A 33 -7.56 -40.33 -8.26
C GLN A 33 -6.57 -39.19 -8.02
N ILE A 34 -6.96 -38.20 -7.23
CA ILE A 34 -6.08 -37.11 -6.80
C ILE A 34 -4.98 -37.69 -5.91
N VAL A 35 -3.73 -37.53 -6.32
CA VAL A 35 -2.55 -38.02 -5.59
C VAL A 35 -1.80 -36.91 -4.89
N GLU A 36 -1.78 -35.70 -5.46
CA GLU A 36 -1.10 -34.53 -4.88
C GLU A 36 -1.83 -33.24 -5.24
N ILE A 37 -1.78 -32.27 -4.33
CA ILE A 37 -2.22 -30.90 -4.56
C ILE A 37 -1.05 -29.98 -4.19
N HIS A 38 -0.50 -29.30 -5.19
CA HIS A 38 0.56 -28.32 -5.01
C HIS A 38 -0.05 -26.93 -4.96
N ILE A 39 0.26 -26.18 -3.92
CA ILE A 39 -0.26 -24.82 -3.72
C ILE A 39 0.91 -23.86 -3.56
N LEU A 40 0.93 -22.84 -4.39
CA LEU A 40 1.77 -21.67 -4.20
C LEU A 40 0.96 -20.62 -3.44
N ALA A 41 1.47 -20.18 -2.30
CA ALA A 41 0.79 -19.21 -1.45
C ALA A 41 1.74 -18.12 -0.96
N ASN A 42 1.20 -16.94 -0.66
CA ASN A 42 1.97 -15.92 0.06
C ASN A 42 2.08 -16.26 1.57
N ASN A 43 2.84 -15.46 2.30
CA ASN A 43 3.12 -15.68 3.72
C ASN A 43 2.12 -14.98 4.68
N GLN A 44 1.04 -14.37 4.16
CA GLN A 44 0.05 -13.67 4.99
C GLN A 44 -0.75 -14.61 5.89
N ARG A 45 -0.81 -15.91 5.53
CA ARG A 45 -1.50 -16.95 6.30
C ARG A 45 -0.60 -18.16 6.51
N SER A 46 -0.84 -18.88 7.60
CA SER A 46 -0.08 -20.10 7.89
C SER A 46 -0.52 -21.25 6.96
N ALA A 47 0.43 -22.12 6.58
CA ALA A 47 0.14 -23.32 5.79
C ALA A 47 -1.01 -24.17 6.39
N LYS A 48 -1.08 -24.28 7.73
CA LYS A 48 -2.16 -25.02 8.42
C LYS A 48 -3.55 -24.42 8.19
N GLN A 49 -3.66 -23.09 8.09
CA GLN A 49 -4.94 -22.43 7.80
C GLN A 49 -5.35 -22.68 6.35
N ILE A 50 -4.41 -22.55 5.41
CA ILE A 50 -4.67 -22.79 3.98
C ILE A 50 -5.11 -24.24 3.75
N ILE A 51 -4.42 -25.23 4.34
CA ILE A 51 -4.80 -26.65 4.27
C ILE A 51 -6.25 -26.86 4.71
N ARG A 52 -6.66 -26.27 5.84
CA ARG A 52 -8.02 -26.42 6.36
C ARG A 52 -9.06 -25.82 5.42
N ASP A 53 -8.78 -24.64 4.88
CA ASP A 53 -9.69 -23.95 3.96
C ASP A 53 -9.85 -24.75 2.65
N VAL A 54 -8.76 -25.30 2.13
CA VAL A 54 -8.78 -26.18 0.95
C VAL A 54 -9.61 -27.43 1.23
N GLN A 55 -9.36 -28.13 2.33
CA GLN A 55 -10.15 -29.32 2.70
C GLN A 55 -11.63 -28.99 2.85
N SER A 56 -11.97 -27.87 3.49
CA SER A 56 -13.36 -27.42 3.64
C SER A 56 -13.99 -27.12 2.28
N ALA A 57 -13.29 -26.41 1.40
CA ALA A 57 -13.79 -26.03 0.09
C ALA A 57 -14.07 -27.25 -0.81
N LEU A 58 -13.16 -28.24 -0.81
CA LEU A 58 -13.31 -29.46 -1.60
C LEU A 58 -14.45 -30.35 -1.10
N VAL A 59 -14.60 -30.48 0.22
CA VAL A 59 -15.72 -31.23 0.81
C VAL A 59 -17.05 -30.54 0.49
N THR A 60 -17.14 -29.22 0.64
CA THR A 60 -18.41 -28.51 0.44
C THR A 60 -18.84 -28.46 -1.02
N LYS A 61 -17.93 -28.21 -1.96
CA LYS A 61 -18.30 -28.01 -3.37
C LYS A 61 -18.31 -29.30 -4.19
N PHE A 62 -17.41 -30.23 -3.89
CA PHE A 62 -17.20 -31.43 -4.70
C PHE A 62 -17.46 -32.72 -3.93
N ASN A 63 -17.80 -32.64 -2.64
CA ASN A 63 -17.92 -33.81 -1.75
C ASN A 63 -16.63 -34.66 -1.71
N LEU A 64 -15.47 -34.01 -1.91
CA LEU A 64 -14.16 -34.66 -1.95
C LEU A 64 -13.46 -34.51 -0.60
N LYS A 65 -13.23 -35.64 0.07
CA LYS A 65 -12.50 -35.69 1.34
C LYS A 65 -11.05 -36.07 1.09
N ILE A 66 -10.14 -35.12 1.33
CA ILE A 66 -8.72 -35.24 1.04
C ILE A 66 -7.90 -35.23 2.34
N ASP A 67 -6.86 -36.07 2.43
CA ASP A 67 -5.89 -36.03 3.53
C ASP A 67 -4.93 -34.84 3.35
N HIS A 68 -4.69 -34.08 4.42
CA HIS A 68 -3.71 -33.00 4.42
C HIS A 68 -2.31 -33.41 3.96
N LYS A 69 -1.94 -34.69 4.10
CA LYS A 69 -0.63 -35.22 3.69
C LYS A 69 -0.35 -35.12 2.21
N ILE A 70 -1.38 -35.05 1.36
CA ILE A 70 -1.20 -34.91 -0.09
C ILE A 70 -1.16 -33.45 -0.54
N ILE A 71 -1.34 -32.50 0.40
CA ILE A 71 -1.30 -31.07 0.12
C ILE A 71 0.10 -30.55 0.43
N SER A 72 0.81 -30.13 -0.60
CA SER A 72 2.09 -29.45 -0.50
C SER A 72 1.88 -27.96 -0.67
N ILE A 73 2.41 -27.15 0.26
CA ILE A 73 2.35 -25.70 0.19
C ILE A 73 3.77 -25.15 0.09
N ALA A 74 4.06 -24.51 -1.04
CA ALA A 74 5.21 -23.64 -1.18
C ALA A 74 4.77 -22.21 -0.80
N GLN A 75 5.31 -21.70 0.30
CA GLN A 75 5.09 -20.31 0.69
C GLN A 75 6.18 -19.44 0.11
N VAL A 76 5.79 -18.49 -0.73
CA VAL A 76 6.67 -17.40 -1.15
C VAL A 76 6.48 -16.26 -0.18
N TYR A 77 7.60 -15.68 0.25
CA TYR A 77 7.56 -14.35 0.81
C TYR A 77 7.22 -13.43 -0.36
N GLU A 78 5.95 -13.05 -0.46
CA GLU A 78 5.67 -11.71 -0.91
C GLU A 78 6.25 -10.81 0.18
N GLU A 79 7.53 -10.46 0.04
CA GLU A 79 7.92 -9.11 0.40
C GLU A 79 6.84 -8.27 -0.24
N SER A 80 5.95 -7.68 0.58
CA SER A 80 5.03 -6.62 0.13
C SER A 80 5.82 -5.84 -0.89
N GLU A 81 5.45 -5.96 -2.17
CA GLU A 81 6.35 -5.73 -3.31
C GLU A 81 7.43 -4.75 -2.88
N ASN A 82 8.68 -5.20 -2.78
CA ASN A 82 9.82 -4.32 -2.60
C ASN A 82 9.93 -3.47 -3.88
N PHE A 83 8.88 -2.71 -4.23
CA PHE A 83 9.02 -1.42 -4.82
C PHE A 83 10.12 -0.78 -4.02
N ILE A 84 11.23 -0.52 -4.70
CA ILE A 84 12.13 0.54 -4.30
C ILE A 84 11.22 1.77 -4.24
N THR A 85 10.59 1.97 -3.09
CA THR A 85 9.67 3.09 -2.89
C THR A 85 10.54 4.31 -3.10
N PRO A 86 10.27 5.11 -4.15
CA PRO A 86 11.13 6.23 -4.45
C PRO A 86 11.17 7.13 -3.22
N ARG A 87 12.34 7.24 -2.62
CA ARG A 87 12.53 8.06 -1.41
C ARG A 87 12.81 9.48 -1.87
N LEU A 88 11.74 10.24 -2.08
CA LEU A 88 11.82 11.67 -2.29
C LEU A 88 12.56 12.30 -1.10
N MET A 89 13.69 12.94 -1.38
CA MET A 89 14.47 13.69 -0.41
C MET A 89 13.99 15.14 -0.38
N ILE A 90 13.87 15.71 0.82
CA ILE A 90 13.53 17.12 0.97
C ILE A 90 14.80 17.95 0.75
N LYS A 91 14.77 18.85 -0.24
CA LYS A 91 15.84 19.83 -0.47
C LYS A 91 15.57 21.14 0.24
N SER A 92 14.34 21.63 0.16
CA SER A 92 13.92 22.81 0.90
C SER A 92 12.43 22.78 1.19
N VAL A 93 12.06 23.42 2.30
CA VAL A 93 10.69 23.74 2.68
C VAL A 93 10.70 25.19 3.11
N GLU A 94 9.99 26.03 2.38
CA GLU A 94 9.94 27.47 2.60
C GLU A 94 8.49 27.87 2.84
N TYR A 95 8.28 28.67 3.89
CA TYR A 95 7.01 29.30 4.16
C TYR A 95 7.26 30.79 4.39
N THR A 96 6.56 31.63 3.64
CA THR A 96 6.61 33.08 3.77
C THR A 96 5.21 33.62 3.96
N SER A 97 5.03 34.52 4.91
CA SER A 97 3.79 35.26 5.12
C SER A 97 4.01 36.75 4.87
N LEU A 98 3.12 37.36 4.09
CA LEU A 98 3.04 38.79 3.86
C LEU A 98 1.60 39.23 4.13
N ASP A 99 1.42 40.12 5.11
CA ASP A 99 0.11 40.55 5.61
C ASP A 99 -0.82 39.37 5.96
N ILE A 100 -1.91 39.21 5.20
CA ILE A 100 -2.89 38.13 5.38
C ILE A 100 -2.66 36.96 4.42
N ASN A 101 -1.59 37.00 3.61
CA ASN A 101 -1.29 35.98 2.61
C ASN A 101 -0.09 35.14 3.07
N GLY A 102 -0.19 33.84 2.89
CA GLY A 102 0.90 32.88 3.06
C GLY A 102 1.21 32.20 1.74
N LYS A 103 2.50 31.99 1.46
CA LYS A 103 2.99 31.18 0.35
C LYS A 103 3.92 30.11 0.90
N ALA A 104 3.72 28.87 0.47
CA ALA A 104 4.59 27.74 0.77
C ALA A 104 5.23 27.21 -0.51
N LYS A 105 6.51 26.85 -0.43
CA LYS A 105 7.27 26.23 -1.51
C LYS A 105 8.03 25.02 -0.96
N VAL A 106 7.92 23.88 -1.63
CA VAL A 106 8.59 22.63 -1.26
C VAL A 106 9.35 22.11 -2.47
N ILE A 107 10.62 21.78 -2.26
CA ILE A 107 11.48 21.19 -3.27
C ILE A 107 11.87 19.78 -2.83
N LEU A 108 11.48 18.79 -3.63
CA LEU A 108 11.83 17.39 -3.46
C LEU A 108 12.83 16.94 -4.53
N GLU A 109 13.67 15.97 -4.20
CA GLU A 109 14.66 15.39 -5.11
C GLU A 109 14.56 13.87 -5.14
N TYR A 110 14.63 13.29 -6.33
CA TYR A 110 14.80 11.85 -6.53
C TYR A 110 15.77 11.61 -7.68
N GLU A 111 16.84 10.86 -7.42
CA GLU A 111 17.90 10.54 -8.40
C GLU A 111 18.38 11.75 -9.22
N GLY A 112 18.65 12.86 -8.54
CA GLY A 112 19.13 14.11 -9.15
C GLY A 112 18.06 14.95 -9.87
N HIS A 113 16.83 14.45 -10.01
CA HIS A 113 15.70 15.21 -10.55
C HIS A 113 14.98 15.96 -9.43
N VAL A 114 14.62 17.21 -9.72
CA VAL A 114 14.03 18.13 -8.75
C VAL A 114 12.56 18.39 -9.09
N PHE A 115 11.70 18.29 -8.08
CA PHE A 115 10.26 18.49 -8.17
C PHE A 115 9.84 19.59 -7.21
N GLU A 116 9.33 20.67 -7.77
CA GLU A 116 8.93 21.87 -7.02
C GLU A 116 7.41 21.94 -6.88
N GLY A 117 6.90 22.12 -5.67
CA GLY A 117 5.49 22.37 -5.40
C GLY A 117 5.29 23.69 -4.68
N GLU A 118 4.28 24.45 -5.08
CA GLU A 118 3.93 25.73 -4.46
C GLU A 118 2.45 25.73 -4.06
N SER A 119 2.11 26.50 -3.03
CA SER A 119 0.73 26.81 -2.68
C SER A 119 0.64 28.21 -2.07
N GLU A 120 -0.53 28.84 -2.19
CA GLU A 120 -0.80 30.17 -1.64
C GLU A 120 -2.21 30.23 -1.05
N GLY A 121 -2.41 31.12 -0.07
CA GLY A 121 -3.70 31.30 0.58
C GLY A 121 -3.63 32.24 1.76
N LEU A 122 -4.67 32.26 2.59
CA LEU A 122 -4.70 33.09 3.78
C LEU A 122 -3.71 32.59 4.83
N HIS A 123 -2.99 33.51 5.48
CA HIS A 123 -2.10 33.24 6.59
C HIS A 123 -2.88 33.18 7.90
N SER A 124 -2.85 32.00 8.54
CA SER A 124 -3.13 31.81 9.95
C SER A 124 -2.27 30.64 10.44
N SER A 125 -2.16 30.43 11.75
CA SER A 125 -1.38 29.31 12.31
C SER A 125 -1.85 27.94 11.82
N SER A 126 -3.17 27.73 11.67
CA SER A 126 -3.72 26.48 11.13
C SER A 126 -3.57 26.38 9.60
N GLN A 127 -3.64 27.51 8.90
CA GLN A 127 -3.54 27.55 7.44
C GLN A 127 -2.10 27.43 6.94
N ALA A 128 -1.11 27.87 7.72
CA ALA A 128 0.30 27.71 7.39
C ALA A 128 0.67 26.23 7.17
N TYR A 129 0.20 25.34 8.05
CA TYR A 129 0.44 23.91 7.93
C TYR A 129 -0.23 23.32 6.69
N ARG A 130 -1.47 23.74 6.40
CA ARG A 130 -2.21 23.32 5.21
C ARG A 130 -1.51 23.77 3.92
N LEU A 131 -0.93 24.98 3.90
CA LEU A 131 -0.17 25.47 2.75
C LEU A 131 1.11 24.63 2.54
N VAL A 132 1.90 24.39 3.58
CA VAL A 132 3.08 23.51 3.47
C VAL A 132 2.69 22.10 3.01
N ALA A 133 1.56 21.58 3.51
CA ALA A 133 1.04 20.29 3.08
C ALA A 133 0.65 20.25 1.61
N GLN A 134 -0.07 21.27 1.14
CA GLN A 134 -0.50 21.38 -0.24
C GLN A 134 0.69 21.56 -1.18
N ALA A 135 1.67 22.39 -0.82
CA ALA A 135 2.92 22.52 -1.58
C ALA A 135 3.68 21.19 -1.66
N THR A 136 3.68 20.39 -0.58
CA THR A 136 4.28 19.04 -0.58
C THR A 136 3.57 18.12 -1.57
N LEU A 137 2.23 18.06 -1.53
CA LEU A 137 1.46 17.22 -2.47
C LEU A 137 1.63 17.69 -3.92
N ASN A 138 1.67 18.99 -4.17
CA ASN A 138 1.89 19.55 -5.51
C ASN A 138 3.28 19.15 -6.07
N ALA A 139 4.31 19.05 -5.21
CA ALA A 139 5.63 18.54 -5.62
C ALA A 139 5.58 17.03 -5.95
N VAL A 140 4.86 16.25 -5.14
CA VAL A 140 4.66 14.80 -5.35
C VAL A 140 3.87 14.53 -6.64
N GLU A 141 2.83 15.30 -6.93
CA GLU A 141 2.04 15.13 -8.16
C GLU A 141 2.93 15.26 -9.40
N LYS A 142 3.87 16.22 -9.41
CA LYS A 142 4.86 16.35 -10.49
C LYS A 142 5.78 15.13 -10.58
N PHE A 143 6.23 14.59 -9.45
CA PHE A 143 7.02 13.35 -9.41
C PHE A 143 6.25 12.17 -10.03
N THR A 144 4.96 12.03 -9.70
CA THR A 144 4.10 10.94 -10.21
C THR A 144 3.51 11.19 -11.60
N GLN A 145 3.89 12.26 -12.30
CA GLN A 145 3.33 12.68 -13.59
C GLN A 145 1.79 12.78 -13.59
N HIS A 146 1.19 13.18 -12.46
CA HIS A 146 -0.27 13.27 -12.27
C HIS A 146 -1.04 11.94 -12.40
N ASN A 147 -0.37 10.78 -12.35
CA ASN A 147 -1.03 9.48 -12.41
C ASN A 147 -1.78 9.10 -11.12
N LYS A 148 -1.39 9.69 -9.99
CA LYS A 148 -2.00 9.47 -8.67
C LYS A 148 -2.50 10.81 -8.13
N ARG A 149 -3.75 10.85 -7.65
CA ARG A 149 -4.36 12.06 -7.08
C ARG A 149 -4.45 11.94 -5.57
N PHE A 150 -3.81 12.88 -4.88
CA PHE A 150 -3.80 12.95 -3.43
C PHE A 150 -4.62 14.16 -2.97
N VAL A 151 -5.43 13.97 -1.94
CA VAL A 151 -6.21 15.05 -1.30
C VAL A 151 -5.71 15.20 0.13
N PHE A 152 -5.34 16.43 0.48
CA PHE A 152 -4.96 16.75 1.85
C PHE A 152 -6.21 16.85 2.75
N GLU A 153 -6.22 16.09 3.84
CA GLU A 153 -7.33 16.10 4.80
C GLU A 153 -7.02 17.02 5.99
N GLU A 154 -6.08 16.58 6.84
CA GLU A 154 -5.82 17.21 8.14
C GLU A 154 -4.36 17.05 8.57
N ILE A 155 -3.87 18.01 9.36
CA ILE A 155 -2.66 17.92 10.18
C ILE A 155 -3.02 18.14 11.63
N LYS A 156 -2.54 17.25 12.50
CA LYS A 156 -2.52 17.45 13.95
C LYS A 156 -1.11 17.44 14.47
N VAL A 157 -0.81 18.41 15.34
CA VAL A 157 0.43 18.46 16.11
C VAL A 157 0.06 18.16 17.55
N MET A 158 0.64 17.13 18.14
CA MET A 158 0.36 16.73 19.52
C MET A 158 1.64 16.43 20.29
N PRO A 159 1.70 16.77 21.59
CA PRO A 159 2.83 16.45 22.44
C PRO A 159 2.81 14.97 22.84
N ILE A 160 3.93 14.28 22.64
CA ILE A 160 4.17 12.89 23.08
C ILE A 160 5.56 12.86 23.72
N ALA A 161 5.65 12.50 25.00
CA ALA A 161 6.91 12.38 25.74
C ALA A 161 7.84 13.61 25.56
N ASN A 162 7.30 14.82 25.73
CA ASN A 162 8.00 16.11 25.57
C ASN A 162 8.51 16.43 24.16
N LYS A 163 8.04 15.71 23.14
CA LYS A 163 8.27 16.03 21.74
C LYS A 163 6.94 16.33 21.05
N ASN A 164 6.94 17.27 20.12
CA ASN A 164 5.78 17.44 19.25
C ASN A 164 5.84 16.40 18.13
N VAL A 165 4.71 15.76 17.85
CA VAL A 165 4.55 14.81 16.75
C VAL A 165 3.50 15.35 15.80
N VAL A 166 3.87 15.44 14.53
CA VAL A 166 2.96 15.74 13.43
C VAL A 166 2.33 14.44 12.97
N ILE A 167 1.00 14.43 12.85
CA ILE A 167 0.21 13.38 12.20
C ILE A 167 -0.53 14.04 11.04
N SER A 168 -0.39 13.48 9.84
CA SER A 168 -1.06 13.96 8.63
C SER A 168 -1.96 12.89 8.02
N GLY A 169 -3.15 13.30 7.59
CA GLY A 169 -4.06 12.50 6.79
C GLY A 169 -4.07 12.95 5.33
N VAL A 170 -3.93 11.99 4.42
CA VAL A 170 -3.96 12.19 2.97
C VAL A 170 -4.83 11.12 2.34
N THR A 171 -5.82 11.49 1.54
CA THR A 171 -6.65 10.54 0.80
C THR A 171 -6.08 10.31 -0.60
N LEU A 172 -5.82 9.05 -0.95
CA LEU A 172 -5.53 8.64 -2.33
C LEU A 172 -6.84 8.31 -3.04
N ILE A 173 -7.05 8.92 -4.21
CA ILE A 173 -8.18 8.62 -5.10
C ILE A 173 -7.66 7.80 -6.28
N GLN A 174 -8.13 6.56 -6.42
CA GLN A 174 -7.75 5.66 -7.52
C GLN A 174 -8.93 4.76 -7.91
N ASN A 175 -9.21 4.62 -9.21
CA ASN A 175 -10.24 3.71 -9.75
C ASN A 175 -11.61 3.85 -9.05
N ASN A 176 -12.02 5.09 -8.75
CA ASN A 176 -13.27 5.40 -8.04
C ASN A 176 -13.35 4.84 -6.60
N SER A 177 -12.19 4.53 -6.00
CA SER A 177 -12.03 4.16 -4.60
C SER A 177 -11.19 5.21 -3.87
N GLU A 178 -11.53 5.45 -2.60
CA GLU A 178 -10.81 6.36 -1.72
C GLU A 178 -10.09 5.55 -0.65
N LYS A 179 -8.83 5.90 -0.39
CA LYS A 179 -8.01 5.27 0.65
C LYS A 179 -7.36 6.34 1.52
N LEU A 180 -7.74 6.41 2.79
CA LEU A 180 -7.09 7.26 3.77
C LEU A 180 -5.70 6.72 4.11
N LEU A 181 -4.69 7.57 3.96
CA LEU A 181 -3.30 7.33 4.29
C LEU A 181 -2.91 8.22 5.46
N ILE A 182 -2.28 7.63 6.46
CA ILE A 182 -1.78 8.35 7.63
C ILE A 182 -0.26 8.28 7.63
N GLY A 183 0.36 9.41 7.91
CA GLY A 183 1.79 9.50 8.14
C GLY A 183 2.12 10.36 9.35
N LYS A 184 3.35 10.19 9.84
CA LYS A 184 3.78 10.83 11.09
C LYS A 184 5.23 11.28 11.04
N CYS A 185 5.55 12.31 11.81
CA CYS A 185 6.93 12.75 12.00
C CYS A 185 7.10 13.40 13.37
N ILE A 186 8.21 13.10 14.05
CA ILE A 186 8.62 13.85 15.25
C ILE A 186 9.17 15.20 14.78
N VAL A 187 8.72 16.28 15.41
CA VAL A 187 9.27 17.62 15.22
C VAL A 187 10.62 17.67 15.91
N ASP A 188 11.68 17.79 15.12
CA ASP A 188 13.04 17.94 15.64
C ASP A 188 13.42 19.43 15.74
N ASN A 189 13.70 20.06 14.60
CA ASN A 189 14.09 21.47 14.53
C ASN A 189 13.03 22.38 13.87
N ASP A 190 12.38 21.90 12.81
CA ASP A 190 11.48 22.71 11.98
C ASP A 190 10.15 21.97 11.77
N ILE A 191 9.06 22.67 12.08
CA ILE A 191 7.69 22.14 11.97
C ILE A 191 7.29 21.93 10.51
N ASN A 192 7.74 22.79 9.59
CA ASN A 192 7.37 22.70 8.18
C ASN A 192 8.01 21.45 7.55
N SER A 193 9.28 21.22 7.83
CA SER A 193 9.99 19.99 7.46
C SER A 193 9.34 18.75 8.07
N ALA A 194 8.88 18.81 9.33
CA ALA A 194 8.18 17.69 9.96
C ALA A 194 6.82 17.39 9.28
N ILE A 195 6.09 18.42 8.85
CA ILE A 195 4.86 18.28 8.07
C ILE A 195 5.13 17.62 6.71
N THR A 196 6.12 18.12 5.96
CA THR A 196 6.50 17.51 4.68
C THR A 196 6.90 16.05 4.87
N LYS A 197 7.70 15.74 5.89
CA LYS A 197 8.09 14.36 6.22
C LYS A 197 6.91 13.48 6.60
N SER A 198 5.94 13.98 7.37
CA SER A 198 4.77 13.19 7.74
C SER A 198 3.89 12.87 6.54
N ILE A 199 3.78 13.79 5.58
CA ILE A 199 3.06 13.56 4.33
C ILE A 199 3.78 12.52 3.48
N LEU A 200 5.09 12.65 3.30
CA LEU A 200 5.90 11.65 2.60
C LEU A 200 5.79 10.28 3.28
N ASP A 201 5.80 10.19 4.61
CA ASP A 201 5.57 8.94 5.35
C ASP A 201 4.18 8.32 5.07
N ALA A 202 3.16 9.14 4.83
CA ALA A 202 1.82 8.68 4.46
C ALA A 202 1.80 8.05 3.05
N ILE A 203 2.46 8.69 2.08
CA ILE A 203 2.31 8.38 0.65
C ILE A 203 3.46 7.54 0.07
N ASN A 204 4.63 7.46 0.71
CA ASN A 204 5.82 6.80 0.15
C ASN A 204 5.58 5.32 -0.18
N ARG A 205 4.68 4.65 0.57
CA ARG A 205 4.26 3.26 0.32
C ARG A 205 3.28 3.10 -0.84
N MET A 206 2.81 4.20 -1.42
CA MET A 206 1.80 4.26 -2.48
C MET A 206 2.30 4.96 -3.74
N ILE A 207 3.53 5.48 -3.75
CA ILE A 207 4.15 6.08 -4.93
C ILE A 207 5.15 5.10 -5.55
N GLU A 208 5.21 5.11 -6.88
CA GLU A 208 6.14 4.33 -7.68
C GLU A 208 6.83 5.31 -8.62
N VAL A 209 8.03 4.96 -9.10
CA VAL A 209 8.71 5.73 -10.15
C VAL A 209 7.85 5.64 -11.41
N ALA A 210 7.52 6.79 -12.00
CA ALA A 210 6.78 6.88 -13.26
C ALA A 210 7.65 6.51 -14.47
#